data_AF-A0A7C1BZG7-F1
#
_entry.id   AF-A0A7C1BZG7-F1
#
_cell.length_a   1.000
_cell.length_b   1.000
_cell.length_c   1.000
_cell.angle_alpha   90.00
_cell.angle_beta   90.00
_cell.angle_gamma   90.00
#
_symmetry.space_group_name_H-M   'P 1'
#
loop_
_entity.id
_entity.type
_entity.pdbx_description
1 polymer ?
#
loop_
_entity_poly.entity_id
_entity_poly.type
_entity_poly.pdbx_seq_one_letter_code
_entity_poly.pdbx_strand_id
1 'polypeptide(L)'
;FAFTKDLSVCRECNFTYGKLVERCPNCGSSQLDYWSRITGYYQNISGWNKGKIAELIERQRYTPLGEPEKISDEVKKKIMKLGRVGWDGNYDF
;
A
#
# COMPACT_ATOMS: atom_id res chain seq x y z
N PHE A 1 -8.25 -20.09 3.60
CA PHE A 1 -6.94 -19.44 3.29
C PHE A 1 -7.19 -18.32 2.30
N ALA A 2 -6.38 -17.26 2.30
CA ALA A 2 -6.57 -16.13 1.38
C ALA A 2 -5.22 -15.53 0.96
N PHE A 3 -5.05 -15.30 -0.34
CA PHE A 3 -3.87 -14.63 -0.88
C PHE A 3 -4.04 -13.12 -0.76
N THR A 4 -3.08 -12.45 -0.12
CA THR A 4 -3.07 -10.99 -0.01
C THR A 4 -2.32 -10.40 -1.20
N LYS A 5 -2.96 -9.49 -1.93
CA LYS A 5 -2.30 -8.63 -2.91
C LYS A 5 -2.25 -7.22 -2.36
N ASP A 6 -1.27 -6.44 -2.78
CA ASP A 6 -1.26 -5.00 -2.51
C ASP A 6 -1.84 -4.27 -3.71
N LEU A 7 -2.64 -3.24 -3.46
CA LEU A 7 -3.40 -2.54 -4.49
C LEU A 7 -3.02 -1.05 -4.53
N SER A 8 -2.93 -0.52 -5.73
CA SER A 8 -2.87 0.93 -5.99
C SER A 8 -4.13 1.36 -6.73
N VAL A 9 -4.86 2.32 -6.17
CA VAL A 9 -6.09 2.86 -6.74
C VAL A 9 -5.86 4.30 -7.16
N CYS A 10 -6.06 4.61 -8.43
CA CYS A 10 -5.92 5.97 -8.95
C CYS A 10 -7.12 6.85 -8.60
N ARG A 11 -6.87 8.03 -8.05
CA ARG A 11 -7.93 8.99 -7.70
C ARG A 11 -8.50 9.74 -8.90
N GLU A 12 -7.82 9.73 -10.04
CA GLU A 12 -8.27 10.45 -11.23
C GLU A 12 -9.11 9.57 -12.17
N CYS A 13 -8.59 8.40 -12.55
CA CYS A 13 -9.29 7.51 -13.49
C CYS A 13 -9.92 6.27 -12.81
N ASN A 14 -9.87 6.17 -11.48
CA ASN A 14 -10.39 5.04 -10.69
C ASN A 14 -9.81 3.66 -11.07
N PHE A 15 -8.73 3.63 -11.85
CA PHE A 15 -8.07 2.39 -12.23
C PHE A 15 -7.37 1.77 -11.02
N THR A 16 -7.61 0.48 -10.81
CA THR A 16 -6.98 -0.30 -9.74
C THR A 16 -5.92 -1.21 -10.31
N TYR A 17 -4.71 -1.14 -9.77
CA TYR A 17 -3.59 -1.97 -10.17
C TYR A 17 -3.14 -2.86 -9.02
N GLY A 18 -2.84 -4.13 -9.33
CA GLY A 18 -2.52 -5.17 -8.35
C GLY A 18 -1.08 -5.15 -7.84
N LYS A 19 -0.45 -3.98 -7.74
CA LYS A 19 0.90 -3.76 -7.20
C LYS A 19 0.99 -2.34 -6.65
N LEU A 20 1.95 -2.12 -5.76
CA LEU A 20 2.30 -0.78 -5.27
C LEU A 20 3.13 -0.04 -6.32
N VAL A 21 2.51 0.92 -7.01
CA VAL A 21 3.15 1.69 -8.09
C VAL A 21 3.26 3.18 -7.77
N GLU A 22 4.20 3.87 -8.40
CA GLU A 22 4.37 5.33 -8.24
C GLU A 22 3.31 6.11 -9.03
N ARG A 23 2.97 5.61 -10.22
CA ARG A 23 2.08 6.25 -11.19
C ARG A 23 1.06 5.27 -11.73
N CYS A 24 -0.12 5.78 -12.05
CA CYS A 24 -1.17 4.99 -12.68
C CYS A 24 -0.72 4.52 -14.07
N PRO A 25 -0.76 3.21 -14.38
CA PRO A 25 -0.40 2.72 -15.71
C PRO A 25 -1.41 3.09 -16.80
N ASN A 26 -2.61 3.54 -16.42
CA ASN A 26 -3.67 3.91 -17.36
C ASN A 26 -3.58 5.40 -17.77
N CYS A 27 -3.51 6.32 -16.80
CA CYS A 27 -3.51 7.77 -17.07
C CYS A 27 -2.20 8.51 -16.72
N GLY A 28 -1.22 7.83 -16.10
CA GLY A 28 0.04 8.44 -15.69
C GLY A 28 0.01 9.27 -14.41
N SER A 29 -1.16 9.46 -13.78
CA SER A 29 -1.28 10.25 -12.54
C SER A 29 -0.48 9.66 -11.38
N SER A 30 0.11 10.53 -10.56
CA SER A 30 0.78 10.18 -9.31
C SER A 30 -0.16 10.15 -8.09
N GLN A 31 -1.43 10.52 -8.27
CA GLN A 31 -2.44 10.53 -7.23
C GLN A 31 -3.02 9.12 -7.01
N LEU A 32 -2.33 8.35 -6.18
CA LEU A 32 -2.66 6.96 -5.87
C LEU A 32 -2.94 6.78 -4.39
N ASP A 33 -4.01 6.07 -4.08
CA ASP A 33 -4.24 5.43 -2.79
C ASP A 33 -3.66 4.03 -2.77
N TYR A 34 -3.10 3.64 -1.63
CA TYR A 34 -2.53 2.32 -1.44
C TYR A 34 -3.40 1.53 -0.45
N TRP A 35 -3.74 0.30 -0.83
CA TRP A 35 -4.54 -0.60 -0.01
C TRP A 35 -3.82 -1.92 0.19
N SER A 36 -3.86 -2.43 1.42
CA SER A 36 -3.34 -3.75 1.74
C SER A 36 -4.11 -4.34 2.92
N ARG A 37 -3.79 -5.59 3.26
CA ARG A 37 -4.42 -6.38 4.31
C ARG A 37 -3.39 -6.76 5.37
N ILE A 38 -3.76 -6.60 6.64
CA ILE A 38 -3.02 -7.10 7.81
C ILE A 38 -3.91 -8.06 8.61
N THR A 39 -5.00 -7.60 9.21
CA THR A 39 -5.86 -8.39 10.12
C THR A 39 -7.17 -8.89 9.50
N GLY A 40 -7.14 -9.32 8.24
CA GLY A 40 -8.30 -10.00 7.65
C GLY A 40 -9.24 -9.15 6.78
N TYR A 41 -9.00 -7.86 6.55
CA TYR A 41 -9.67 -7.08 5.51
C TYR A 41 -8.75 -5.99 4.93
N TYR A 42 -9.10 -5.50 3.73
CA TYR A 42 -8.34 -4.43 3.07
C TYR A 42 -8.64 -3.08 3.74
N GLN A 43 -7.58 -2.32 3.99
CA GLN A 43 -7.66 -0.96 4.53
C GLN A 43 -6.73 -0.05 3.73
N ASN A 44 -7.10 1.24 3.66
CA ASN A 44 -6.21 2.24 3.10
C ASN A 44 -5.02 2.43 4.04
N ILE A 45 -3.81 2.34 3.49
CA ILE A 45 -2.55 2.39 4.23
C ILE A 45 -2.31 3.78 4.84
N SER A 46 -2.94 4.83 4.32
CA SER A 46 -2.91 6.17 4.93
C SER A 46 -3.51 6.21 6.34
N GLY A 47 -4.39 5.28 6.70
CA GLY A 47 -4.93 5.14 8.06
C GLY A 47 -4.02 4.34 9.00
N TRP A 48 -2.92 3.78 8.50
CA TRP A 48 -2.08 2.89 9.29
C TRP A 48 -1.09 3.67 10.15
N ASN A 49 -0.76 3.09 11.30
CA ASN A 49 0.36 3.56 12.11
C ASN A 49 1.70 3.19 11.44
N LYS A 50 2.78 3.83 11.91
CA LYS A 50 4.13 3.62 11.36
C LYS A 50 4.61 2.16 11.42
N GLY A 51 4.22 1.40 12.46
CA GLY A 51 4.60 0.00 12.62
C GLY A 51 4.01 -0.90 11.52
N LYS A 52 2.70 -0.77 11.27
CA LYS A 52 2.01 -1.48 10.19
C LYS A 52 2.58 -1.14 8.81
N ILE A 53 3.01 0.11 8.61
CA ILE A 53 3.66 0.54 7.36
C ILE A 53 5.05 -0.06 7.22
N ALA A 54 5.85 -0.11 8.30
CA ALA A 54 7.15 -0.76 8.27
C ALA A 54 7.02 -2.25 7.91
N GLU A 55 6.05 -2.96 8.52
CA GLU A 55 5.74 -4.36 8.20
C GLU A 55 5.41 -4.55 6.70
N LEU A 56 4.62 -3.64 6.12
CA LEU A 56 4.28 -3.68 4.70
C LEU A 56 5.50 -3.52 3.79
N ILE A 57 6.44 -2.65 4.16
CA ILE A 57 7.64 -2.36 3.38
C ILE A 57 8.61 -3.56 3.43
N GLU A 58 8.76 -4.19 4.59
CA GLU A 58 9.65 -5.34 4.78
C GLU A 58 9.11 -6.64 4.18
N ARG A 59 7.79 -6.70 3.91
CA ARG A 59 7.12 -7.86 3.31
C ARG A 59 7.81 -8.29 2.01
N GLN A 60 8.28 -9.53 1.98
CA GLN A 60 8.81 -10.14 0.76
C GLN A 60 7.68 -10.45 -0.21
N ARG A 61 7.87 -10.07 -1.47
CA ARG A 61 6.92 -10.30 -2.56
C ARG A 61 7.60 -11.15 -3.61
N TYR A 62 6.83 -12.03 -4.23
CA TYR A 62 7.32 -12.95 -5.23
C TYR A 62 6.51 -12.83 -6.50
N THR A 63 7.18 -12.85 -7.65
CA THR A 63 6.53 -12.97 -8.95
C THR A 63 5.97 -14.39 -9.12
N PRO A 64 5.10 -14.63 -10.12
CA PRO A 64 4.64 -15.97 -10.45
C PRO A 64 5.78 -16.96 -10.79
N LEU A 65 6.96 -16.45 -11.15
CA LEU A 65 8.17 -17.24 -11.43
C LEU A 65 9.00 -17.52 -10.16
N GLY A 66 8.57 -17.04 -9.00
CA GLY A 66 9.28 -17.20 -7.72
C GLY A 66 10.42 -16.19 -7.51
N GLU A 67 10.56 -15.18 -8.37
CA GLU A 67 11.60 -14.17 -8.23
C GLU A 67 11.19 -13.09 -7.23
N PRO A 68 12.13 -12.51 -6.46
CA PRO A 68 11.81 -11.45 -5.51
C PRO A 68 11.36 -10.17 -6.24
N GLU A 69 10.15 -9.71 -5.96
CA GLU A 69 9.61 -8.46 -6.47
C GLU A 69 9.94 -7.30 -5.50
N LYS A 70 10.70 -6.32 -5.99
CA LYS A 70 11.10 -5.15 -5.20
C LYS A 70 10.11 -4.00 -5.43
N ILE A 71 9.66 -3.39 -4.34
CA ILE A 71 8.98 -2.08 -4.41
C ILE A 71 10.03 -1.01 -4.71
N SER A 72 9.70 -0.06 -5.60
CA SER A 72 10.57 1.10 -5.88
C SER A 72 10.77 1.96 -4.64
N ASP A 73 11.94 2.59 -4.52
CA ASP A 73 12.27 3.37 -3.32
C ASP A 73 11.44 4.65 -3.22
N GLU A 74 10.96 5.21 -4.35
CA GLU A 74 10.01 6.33 -4.35
C GLU A 74 8.70 5.94 -3.69
N VAL A 75 8.16 4.76 -4.03
CA VAL A 75 6.91 4.25 -3.46
C VAL A 75 7.07 3.97 -1.97
N LYS A 76 8.19 3.37 -1.54
CA LYS A 76 8.48 3.17 -0.10
C LYS A 76 8.49 4.49 0.66
N LYS A 77 9.21 5.50 0.15
CA LYS A 77 9.28 6.83 0.77
C LYS A 77 7.89 7.47 0.87
N LYS A 78 7.09 7.36 -0.20
CA LYS A 78 5.72 7.88 -0.24
C LYS A 78 4.83 7.20 0.80
N ILE A 79 4.84 5.87 0.88
CA ILE A 79 4.05 5.10 1.84
C ILE A 79 4.49 5.40 3.28
N MET A 80 5.79 5.49 3.55
CA MET A 80 6.31 5.80 4.87
C MET A 80 5.89 7.19 5.37
N LYS A 81 5.72 8.15 4.44
CA LYS A 81 5.21 9.50 4.75
C LYS A 81 3.70 9.55 5.00
N LEU A 82 2.93 8.60 4.47
CA LEU A 82 1.46 8.58 4.59
C LEU A 82 0.95 8.15 5.96
N GLY A 83 1.78 7.47 6.76
CA GLY A 83 1.37 6.93 8.05
C GLY A 83 0.94 7.99 9.05
N ARG A 84 -0.16 7.71 9.76
CA ARG A 84 -0.57 8.56 10.89
C ARG A 84 0.48 8.47 12.00
N VAL A 85 0.77 9.62 12.60
CA VAL A 85 1.46 9.68 13.89
C VAL A 85 0.47 9.13 14.91
N GLY A 86 0.84 8.06 15.60
CA GLY A 86 -0.11 7.18 16.27
C GLY A 86 -0.98 7.83 17.36
N TRP A 87 -2.06 7.11 17.69
CA TRP A 87 -2.96 7.24 18.84
C TRP A 87 -3.24 8.66 19.35
N ASP A 88 -4.01 9.42 18.58
CA ASP A 88 -4.92 10.43 19.11
C ASP A 88 -6.09 9.68 19.77
N GLY A 89 -6.00 9.42 21.08
CA GLY A 89 -6.95 8.62 21.87
C GLY A 89 -8.38 9.15 21.97
N ASN A 90 -8.89 9.78 20.91
CA ASN A 90 -10.24 10.31 20.84
C ASN A 90 -11.22 9.38 20.12
N TYR A 91 -10.83 8.55 19.13
CA TYR A 91 -11.78 7.63 18.49
C TYR A 91 -11.09 6.40 17.86
N ASP A 92 -11.22 5.24 18.49
CA ASP A 92 -10.95 3.91 17.92
C ASP A 92 -11.92 2.87 18.52
N PHE A 93 -13.23 3.13 18.34
CA PHE A 93 -14.32 2.14 18.22
C PHE A 93 -15.12 2.45 16.97
#